data_AF-A0A7V2AIX1-F1
#
_entry.id   AF-A0A7V2AIX1-F1
#
_cell.length_a   1.000
_cell.length_b   1.000
_cell.length_c   1.000
_cell.angle_alpha   90.00
_cell.angle_beta   90.00
_cell.angle_gamma   90.00
#
_symmetry.space_group_name_H-M   'P 1'
#
loop_
_entity.id
_entity.type
_entity.pdbx_description
1 polymer ?
#
loop_
_entity_poly.entity_id
_entity_poly.type
_entity_poly.pdbx_seq_one_letter_code
_entity_poly.pdbx_strand_id
1 'polypeptide(L)' 'MKPRLKIRLRYIAIEVPDSSSTLDIAEGTTVDLALASLALPGQQGYLTLVNEDSVPVQQRHLRALHENDLLTIFSPLKGG' A
#
# COMPACT_ATOMS: atom_id res chain seq x y z
N MET A 1 5.58 -11.52 20.33
CA MET A 1 4.66 -11.18 19.22
C MET A 1 4.85 -9.70 18.92
N LYS A 2 5.09 -9.29 17.67
CA LYS A 2 5.09 -7.87 17.33
C LYS A 2 3.64 -7.34 17.42
N PRO A 3 3.41 -6.14 17.96
CA PRO A 3 2.07 -5.57 17.99
C PRO A 3 1.54 -5.39 16.57
N ARG A 4 0.21 -5.47 16.43
CA ARG A 4 -0.51 -5.24 15.17
C ARG A 4 -1.02 -3.80 15.16
N LEU A 5 -0.93 -3.15 14.02
CA LEU A 5 -1.48 -1.82 13.79
C LEU A 5 -2.34 -1.82 12.54
N LYS A 6 -3.31 -0.90 12.52
CA LYS A 6 -4.29 -0.79 11.45
C LYS A 6 -3.97 0.44 10.60
N ILE A 7 -3.87 0.24 9.29
CA ILE A 7 -3.72 1.32 8.30
C ILE A 7 -4.98 1.44 7.45
N ARG A 8 -5.14 2.57 6.78
CA ARG A 8 -6.21 2.84 5.83
C ARG A 8 -5.71 2.64 4.40
N LEU A 9 -6.58 2.11 3.56
CA LEU A 9 -6.31 1.83 2.16
C LEU A 9 -7.20 2.70 1.28
N ARG A 10 -6.63 3.22 0.21
CA ARG A 10 -7.37 3.89 -0.87
C ARG A 10 -6.86 3.36 -2.20
N TYR A 11 -7.78 2.84 -3.00
CA TYR A 11 -7.50 2.35 -4.35
C TYR A 11 -7.96 3.37 -5.39
N ILE A 12 -7.09 3.70 -6.34
CA ILE A 12 -7.39 4.62 -7.44
C ILE A 12 -7.23 3.86 -8.76
N ALA A 13 -8.33 3.75 -9.50
CA ALA A 13 -8.38 3.04 -10.78
C ALA A 13 -7.92 1.57 -10.71
N ILE A 14 -7.96 0.94 -9.53
CA ILE A 14 -7.75 -0.50 -9.32
C ILE A 14 -9.09 -1.11 -8.97
N GLU A 15 -9.55 -2.06 -9.77
CA GLU A 15 -10.70 -2.90 -9.42
C GLU A 15 -10.21 -4.05 -8.54
N VAL A 16 -10.65 -4.06 -7.27
CA VAL A 16 -10.38 -5.15 -6.33
C VAL A 16 -11.74 -5.72 -5.89
N PRO A 17 -12.00 -7.03 -6.07
CA PRO A 17 -13.32 -7.62 -5.82
C PRO A 17 -13.83 -7.42 -4.39
N ASP A 18 -12.92 -7.42 -3.41
CA ASP A 18 -13.19 -7.19 -1.98
C ASP A 18 -12.24 -6.12 -1.43
N SER A 19 -12.45 -4.86 -1.82
CA SER A 19 -11.61 -3.75 -1.38
C SER A 19 -11.93 -3.35 0.08
N SER A 20 -11.28 -3.99 1.04
CA SER A 20 -11.25 -3.46 2.41
C SER A 20 -10.63 -2.06 2.41
N SER A 21 -11.24 -1.13 3.15
CA SER A 21 -10.71 0.22 3.36
C SER A 21 -9.59 0.27 4.40
N THR A 22 -9.24 -0.86 5.01
CA THR A 22 -8.21 -0.96 6.05
C THR A 22 -7.41 -2.26 5.99
N LEU A 23 -6.19 -2.27 6.52
CA LEU A 23 -5.31 -3.43 6.59
C LEU A 23 -4.64 -3.52 7.96
N ASP A 24 -4.67 -4.72 8.56
CA ASP A 24 -3.97 -5.03 9.81
C ASP A 24 -2.57 -5.60 9.53
N ILE A 25 -1.54 -4.84 9.87
CA ILE A 25 -0.13 -5.19 9.63
C ILE A 25 0.65 -5.29 10.94
N ALA A 26 1.80 -5.95 10.92
CA ALA A 26 2.70 -5.93 12.07
C ALA A 26 3.40 -4.56 12.17
N GLU A 27 3.71 -4.11 13.38
CA GLU A 27 4.52 -2.91 13.57
C GLU A 27 5.88 -3.03 12.87
N GLY A 28 6.28 -1.95 12.20
CA GLY A 28 7.50 -1.89 11.39
C GLY A 28 7.36 -2.53 10.00
N THR A 29 6.15 -2.94 9.59
CA THR A 29 5.89 -3.36 8.20
C THR A 29 6.14 -2.20 7.25
N THR A 30 6.90 -2.46 6.19
CA THR A 30 7.24 -1.49 5.15
C THR A 30 6.21 -1.49 4.03
N VAL A 31 6.21 -0.44 3.19
CA VAL A 31 5.22 -0.29 2.11
C VAL A 31 5.23 -1.48 1.14
N ASP A 32 6.39 -2.00 0.77
CA ASP A 32 6.52 -3.17 -0.12
C ASP A 32 5.93 -4.44 0.49
N LEU A 33 6.19 -4.70 1.78
CA LEU A 33 5.62 -5.84 2.51
C LEU A 33 4.10 -5.70 2.66
N ALA A 34 3.59 -4.49 2.92
CA ALA A 34 2.16 -4.24 2.96
C ALA A 34 1.50 -4.50 1.60
N LEU A 35 2.08 -4.00 0.50
CA LEU A 35 1.60 -4.26 -0.85
C LEU A 35 1.65 -5.74 -1.22
N ALA A 36 2.70 -6.46 -0.82
CA ALA A 36 2.82 -7.89 -1.07
C ALA A 36 1.75 -8.73 -0.34
N SER A 37 1.19 -8.21 0.76
CA SER A 37 0.08 -8.86 1.47
C SER A 37 -1.28 -8.64 0.82
N LEU A 38 -1.38 -7.69 -0.12
CA LEU A 38 -2.60 -7.40 -0.87
C LEU A 38 -2.65 -8.26 -2.14
N ALA A 39 -3.81 -8.86 -2.41
CA ALA A 39 -4.06 -9.63 -3.62
C ALA A 39 -4.36 -8.70 -4.83
N LEU A 40 -3.45 -7.77 -5.13
CA LEU A 40 -3.66 -6.78 -6.20
C LEU A 40 -3.43 -7.38 -7.60
N PRO A 41 -4.29 -7.06 -8.58
CA PRO A 41 -4.16 -7.58 -9.95
C PRO A 41 -3.05 -6.86 -10.72
N GLY A 42 -1.98 -7.59 -11.08
CA GLY A 42 -0.85 -7.09 -11.88
C GLY A 42 0.34 -6.68 -11.02
N GLN A 43 1.46 -7.38 -11.09
CA GLN A 43 2.49 -7.30 -10.04
C GLN A 43 3.47 -6.12 -10.15
N GLN A 44 3.34 -5.21 -11.11
CA GLN A 44 4.39 -4.22 -11.41
C GLN A 44 3.82 -2.84 -11.77
N GLY A 45 4.41 -1.79 -11.20
CA GLY A 45 4.22 -0.41 -11.68
C GLY A 45 3.16 0.44 -10.99
N TYR A 46 2.59 0.00 -9.86
CA TYR A 46 1.68 0.87 -9.09
C TYR A 46 2.40 2.12 -8.62
N LEU A 47 1.76 3.29 -8.70
CA LEU A 47 2.17 4.48 -7.95
C LEU A 47 1.58 4.35 -6.53
N THR A 48 2.36 4.74 -5.52
CA THR A 48 1.97 4.58 -4.11
C THR A 48 2.26 5.84 -3.33
N LEU A 49 1.31 6.28 -2.53
CA LEU A 49 1.45 7.40 -1.60
C LEU A 49 1.21 6.92 -0.16
N VAL A 50 1.93 7.50 0.78
CA VAL A 50 1.66 7.35 2.23
C VAL A 50 1.37 8.73 2.77
N ASN A 51 0.14 8.96 3.23
CA ASN A 51 -0.33 10.29 3.68
C ASN A 51 -0.04 11.39 2.65
N GLU A 52 -0.35 11.13 1.38
CA GLU A 52 -0.15 12.04 0.24
C GLU A 52 1.32 12.20 -0.23
N ASP A 53 2.29 11.72 0.55
CA ASP A 53 3.70 11.70 0.14
C ASP A 53 3.99 10.54 -0.81
N SER A 54 4.67 10.84 -1.92
CA SER A 54 5.06 9.82 -2.90
C SER A 54 6.12 8.87 -2.35
N VAL A 55 5.89 7.57 -2.52
CA VAL A 55 6.85 6.51 -2.15
C VAL A 55 7.28 5.77 -3.42
N PRO A 56 8.41 6.17 -4.04
CA PRO A 56 8.98 5.48 -5.19
C PRO A 56 9.27 4.01 -4.89
N VAL A 57 9.19 3.16 -5.91
CA VAL A 57 9.40 1.70 -5.80
C VAL A 57 10.70 1.37 -5.05
N GLN A 58 11.78 2.08 -5.37
CA GLN A 58 13.11 1.88 -4.79
C GLN A 58 13.19 2.23 -3.30
N GLN A 59 12.22 2.99 -2.77
CA GLN A 59 12.21 3.46 -1.38
C GLN A 59 11.18 2.73 -0.51
N ARG A 60 10.30 1.90 -1.10
CA ARG A 60 9.22 1.23 -0.37
C ARG A 60 9.70 0.34 0.78
N HIS A 61 10.81 -0.36 0.56
CA HIS A 61 11.45 -1.22 1.57
C HIS A 61 12.07 -0.45 2.74
N LEU A 62 12.21 0.89 2.62
CA LEU A 62 12.73 1.77 3.68
C LEU A 62 11.60 2.50 4.42
N ARG A 63 10.41 2.60 3.82
CA ARG A 63 9.28 3.35 4.38
C ARG A 63 8.42 2.44 5.25
N ALA A 64 8.66 2.46 6.56
CA ALA A 64 7.78 1.83 7.55
C ALA A 64 6.43 2.56 7.64
N LEU A 65 5.36 1.79 7.79
CA LEU A 65 3.99 2.26 8.00
C LEU A 65 3.67 2.33 9.50
N HIS A 66 2.90 3.33 9.88
CA HIS A 66 2.44 3.57 11.25
C HIS A 66 0.92 3.47 11.34
N GLU A 67 0.41 3.38 12.56
CA GLU A 67 -1.02 3.32 12.80
C GLU A 67 -1.76 4.51 12.18
N ASN A 68 -2.91 4.24 11.56
CA ASN A 68 -3.79 5.21 10.88
C ASN A 68 -3.22 5.85 9.60
N ASP A 69 -2.00 5.49 9.17
CA ASP A 69 -1.46 5.91 7.88
C ASP A 69 -2.43 5.57 6.75
N LEU A 70 -2.54 6.48 5.77
CA LEU A 70 -3.29 6.27 4.55
C LEU A 70 -2.35 5.83 3.43
N LEU A 71 -2.41 4.55 3.07
CA LEU A 71 -1.74 4.01 1.89
C LEU A 71 -2.67 4.13 0.67
N THR A 72 -2.32 5.02 -0.26
CA THR A 72 -3.02 5.18 -1.53
C THR A 72 -2.28 4.43 -2.64
N ILE A 73 -3.00 3.62 -3.42
CA ILE A 73 -2.44 2.75 -4.44
C ILE A 73 -3.15 3.03 -5.76
N PHE A 74 -2.38 3.40 -6.78
CA PHE A 74 -2.88 3.72 -8.11
C PHE A 74 -2.51 2.61 -9.07
N SER A 75 -3.44 2.20 -9.93
CA SER A 75 -3.18 1.27 -11.04
C SER A 75 -2.00 1.76 -11.91
N PRO A 76 -1.20 0.86 -12.51
CA PRO A 76 -0.12 1.28 -13.38
C PRO A 76 -0.68 2.13 -14.51
N LEU A 77 -0.27 3.40 -14.58
CA LEU A 77 -0.64 4.27 -15.68
C LEU A 77 0.05 3.73 -16.93
N LYS A 78 -0.69 3.02 -17.79
CA LYS A 78 -0.27 2.82 -19.17
C LYS A 78 -0.46 4.17 -19.87
N GLY A 79 0.61 4.94 -19.98
CA GLY A 79 0.64 6.05 -20.94
C GLY A 79 0.24 5.49 -22.30
N GLY A 80 -0.77 6.09 -22.93
CA GLY A 80 -1.23 5.72 -24.27
C GLY A 80 -0.16 5.91 -25.32
#